data_AF-A0A3S0B146-F1
#
_entry.id   AF-A0A3S0B146-F1
#
_cell.length_a   1.000
_cell.length_b   1.000
_cell.length_c   1.000
_cell.angle_alpha   90.00
_cell.angle_beta   90.00
_cell.angle_gamma   90.00
#
_symmetry.space_group_name_H-M   'P 1'
#
loop_
_entity.id
_entity.type
_entity.pdbx_description
1 polymer ?
#
loop_
_entity_poly.entity_id
_entity_poly.type
_entity_poly.pdbx_seq_one_letter_code
_entity_poly.pdbx_strand_id
1 'polypeptide(L)'
;DLDAWLAQRDFDLPPGDDIELHAVLSRELEVLLRERPLAPDQQLEAAGDHEFVLRARVADTMRLRWWLLGFGDRITVLGPDRLREEMAATVRRMAAVYAGDAARDSMETSRTPATDMAVSAARNVQTAAHR
;
A
#
# COMPACT_ATOMS: atom_id res chain seq x y z
N ASP A 1 21.90 22.94 1.58
CA ASP A 1 20.91 22.81 2.65
C ASP A 1 20.31 21.42 2.57
N LEU A 2 20.43 20.62 3.63
CA LEU A 2 19.99 19.22 3.66
C LEU A 2 18.47 19.13 3.74
N ASP A 3 17.83 20.13 4.37
CA ASP A 3 16.38 20.19 4.54
C ASP A 3 15.67 20.36 3.19
N ALA A 4 16.24 21.18 2.31
CA ALA A 4 15.78 21.34 0.93
C ALA A 4 15.94 20.08 0.07
N TRP A 5 16.92 19.23 0.37
CA TRP A 5 17.17 17.98 -0.37
C TRP A 5 16.27 16.83 0.11
N LEU A 6 15.87 16.84 1.38
CA LEU A 6 14.91 15.88 1.95
C LEU A 6 13.48 16.15 1.48
N ALA A 7 13.11 17.41 1.23
CA ALA A 7 11.83 17.76 0.62
C ALA A 7 11.67 17.18 -0.81
N GLN A 8 12.78 16.94 -1.51
CA GLN A 8 12.83 16.54 -2.93
C GLN A 8 12.64 15.03 -3.18
N ARG A 9 12.61 14.20 -2.13
CA ARG A 9 12.52 12.72 -2.26
C ARG A 9 11.24 12.12 -1.71
N ASP A 10 10.36 12.94 -1.16
CA ASP A 10 8.96 12.57 -1.09
C ASP A 10 8.46 12.50 -2.53
N PHE A 11 7.87 11.38 -2.95
CA PHE A 11 7.36 11.21 -4.30
C PHE A 11 6.41 12.38 -4.63
N ASP A 12 6.90 13.38 -5.38
CA ASP A 12 6.21 14.60 -5.77
C ASP A 12 5.09 14.27 -6.77
N LEU A 13 4.01 13.69 -6.26
CA LEU A 13 2.70 14.22 -6.59
C LEU A 13 2.55 15.45 -5.69
N PRO A 14 2.19 16.63 -6.23
CA PRO A 14 1.83 17.75 -5.38
C PRO A 14 0.82 17.23 -4.34
N PRO A 15 0.99 17.51 -3.04
CA PRO A 15 0.01 17.09 -2.06
C PRO A 15 -1.34 17.57 -2.56
N GLY A 16 -2.28 16.64 -2.72
CA GLY A 16 -3.66 17.03 -2.93
C GLY A 16 -4.08 17.93 -1.76
N ASP A 17 -5.14 18.72 -1.96
CA ASP A 17 -5.73 19.50 -0.88
C ASP A 17 -5.90 18.64 0.38
N ASP A 18 -5.73 19.24 1.56
CA ASP A 18 -5.96 18.52 2.81
C ASP A 18 -7.38 17.95 2.86
N ILE A 19 -7.50 16.76 3.43
CA ILE A 19 -8.77 16.09 3.67
C ILE A 19 -9.05 15.97 5.17
N GLU A 20 -10.32 16.01 5.53
CA GLU A 20 -10.79 15.66 6.88
C GLU A 20 -10.90 14.12 6.95
N LEU A 21 -9.87 13.46 7.50
CA LEU A 21 -9.88 12.02 7.71
C LEU A 21 -10.80 11.68 8.88
N HIS A 22 -11.82 10.88 8.61
CA HIS A 22 -12.66 10.25 9.63
C HIS A 22 -12.44 8.73 9.60
N ALA A 23 -12.08 8.13 10.73
CA ALA A 23 -11.85 6.68 10.82
C ALA A 23 -12.26 6.10 12.16
N VAL A 24 -12.62 4.81 12.18
CA VAL A 24 -12.75 4.01 13.41
C VAL A 24 -11.46 3.26 13.64
N LEU A 25 -10.99 3.23 14.88
CA LEU A 25 -9.77 2.59 15.34
C LEU A 25 -10.06 1.50 16.36
N SER A 26 -9.20 0.48 16.37
CA SER A 26 -9.09 -0.42 17.51
C SER A 26 -8.48 0.30 18.72
N ARG A 27 -8.65 -0.28 19.91
CA ARG A 27 -8.05 0.21 21.16
C ARG A 27 -6.52 0.34 21.08
N GLU A 28 -5.84 -0.63 20.47
CA GLU A 28 -4.37 -0.63 20.37
C GLU A 28 -3.88 0.52 19.48
N LEU A 29 -4.58 0.79 18.38
CA LEU A 29 -4.23 1.89 17.48
C LEU A 29 -4.54 3.25 18.10
N GLU A 30 -5.62 3.34 18.87
CA GLU A 30 -5.94 4.55 19.63
C GLU A 30 -4.83 4.92 20.62
N VAL A 31 -4.34 3.95 21.43
CA VAL A 31 -3.24 4.19 22.38
C VAL A 31 -2.01 4.70 21.65
N LEU A 32 -1.68 4.08 20.52
CA LEU A 32 -0.54 4.48 19.69
C LEU A 32 -0.67 5.93 19.19
N LEU A 33 -1.86 6.32 18.74
CA LEU A 33 -2.12 7.65 18.20
C LEU A 33 -2.26 8.72 19.28
N ARG A 34 -2.55 8.36 20.54
CA ARG A 34 -2.40 9.28 21.67
C ARG A 34 -0.94 9.65 21.92
N GLU A 35 -0.04 8.69 21.81
CA GLU A 35 1.39 8.90 22.01
C GLU A 35 2.05 9.59 20.81
N ARG A 36 1.63 9.22 19.59
CA ARG A 36 2.19 9.72 18.34
C ARG A 36 1.07 10.21 17.42
N PRO A 37 0.58 11.45 17.64
CA PRO A 37 -0.50 12.00 16.84
C PRO A 37 -0.18 12.02 15.34
N LEU A 38 -1.18 11.70 14.52
CA LEU A 38 -1.11 11.76 13.06
C LEU A 38 -1.03 13.21 12.55
N ALA A 39 -1.73 14.13 13.22
CA ALA A 39 -1.78 15.55 12.89
C ALA A 39 -1.93 16.40 14.16
N PRO A 40 -1.57 17.70 14.13
CA PRO A 40 -1.71 18.58 15.28
C PRO A 40 -3.16 18.77 15.76
N ASP A 41 -4.13 18.71 14.84
CA ASP A 41 -5.56 18.87 15.12
C ASP A 41 -6.30 17.54 15.36
N GLN A 42 -5.54 16.45 15.58
CA GLN A 42 -6.07 15.13 15.84
C GLN A 42 -7.02 15.11 17.05
N GLN A 43 -8.19 14.51 16.85
CA GLN A 43 -9.18 14.23 17.88
C GLN A 43 -9.48 12.73 17.93
N LEU A 44 -9.61 12.20 19.15
CA LEU A 44 -9.90 10.79 19.43
C LEU A 44 -11.04 10.70 20.44
N GLU A 45 -12.17 10.13 20.02
CA GLU A 45 -13.39 9.98 20.82
C GLU A 45 -13.76 8.50 20.95
N ALA A 46 -14.21 8.07 22.13
CA ALA A 46 -14.74 6.72 22.29
C ALA A 46 -16.09 6.57 21.55
N ALA A 47 -16.25 5.50 20.79
CA ALA A 47 -17.47 5.17 20.05
C ALA A 47 -18.11 3.83 20.47
N GLY A 48 -17.44 3.09 21.35
CA GLY A 48 -17.92 1.86 21.98
C GLY A 48 -16.88 1.33 22.97
N ASP A 49 -17.08 0.10 23.46
CA ASP A 49 -16.17 -0.50 24.45
C ASP A 49 -14.74 -0.69 23.92
N HIS A 50 -14.59 -0.90 22.61
CA HIS A 50 -13.31 -1.18 21.95
C HIS A 50 -13.10 -0.40 20.64
N GLU A 51 -13.94 0.60 20.36
CA GLU A 51 -13.89 1.39 19.14
C GLU A 51 -13.73 2.88 19.44
N PHE A 52 -12.91 3.54 18.63
CA PHE A 52 -12.61 4.96 18.78
C PHE A 52 -12.71 5.67 17.43
N VAL A 53 -13.33 6.85 17.41
CA VAL A 53 -13.39 7.70 16.22
C VAL A 53 -12.23 8.67 16.22
N LEU A 54 -11.45 8.62 15.15
CA LEU A 54 -10.41 9.56 14.78
C LEU A 54 -10.97 10.64 13.85
N ARG A 55 -10.64 11.90 14.14
CA ARG A 55 -10.76 13.03 13.19
C ARG A 55 -9.44 13.78 13.11
N ALA A 56 -8.96 14.09 11.92
CA ALA A 56 -7.72 14.84 11.70
C ALA A 56 -7.68 15.45 10.29
N ARG A 57 -7.10 16.65 10.14
CA ARG A 57 -6.77 17.20 8.83
C ARG A 57 -5.43 16.67 8.36
N VAL A 58 -5.40 16.02 7.21
CA VAL A 58 -4.19 15.37 6.68
C VAL A 58 -4.06 15.59 5.18
N ALA A 59 -2.82 15.66 4.70
CA ALA A 59 -2.54 15.82 3.27
C ALA A 59 -3.06 14.60 2.46
N ASP A 60 -3.81 14.87 1.38
CA ASP A 60 -4.38 13.84 0.51
C ASP A 60 -3.31 13.23 -0.41
N THR A 61 -2.51 12.33 0.15
CA THR A 61 -1.31 11.78 -0.49
C THR A 61 -1.33 10.27 -0.61
N MET A 62 -0.49 9.70 -1.47
CA MET A 62 -0.28 8.25 -1.54
C MET A 62 0.37 7.70 -0.26
N ARG A 63 1.19 8.51 0.43
CA ARG A 63 1.74 8.16 1.75
C ARG A 63 0.62 7.86 2.74
N LEU A 64 -0.43 8.68 2.77
CA LEU A 64 -1.58 8.44 3.63
C LEU A 64 -2.22 7.07 3.33
N ARG A 65 -2.37 6.69 2.05
CA ARG A 65 -2.93 5.37 1.68
C ARG A 65 -2.08 4.23 2.20
N TRP A 66 -0.76 4.29 2.01
CA TRP A 66 0.14 3.25 2.51
C TRP A 66 0.15 3.18 4.03
N TRP A 67 0.10 4.33 4.69
CA TRP A 67 0.01 4.41 6.14
C TRP A 67 -1.27 3.75 6.65
N LEU A 68 -2.43 4.09 6.08
CA LEU A 68 -3.73 3.48 6.41
C LEU A 68 -3.72 1.97 6.19
N LEU A 69 -3.30 1.51 5.01
CA LEU A 69 -3.23 0.08 4.67
C LEU A 69 -2.27 -0.69 5.59
N GLY A 70 -1.22 -0.04 6.10
CA GLY A 70 -0.27 -0.64 7.03
C GLY A 70 -0.87 -1.05 8.38
N PHE A 71 -2.01 -0.48 8.76
CA PHE A 71 -2.71 -0.90 9.99
C PHE A 71 -3.66 -2.08 9.77
N GLY A 72 -4.01 -2.40 8.52
CA GLY A 72 -4.92 -3.48 8.19
C GLY A 72 -6.32 -3.23 8.75
N ASP A 73 -6.88 -4.24 9.41
CA ASP A 73 -8.22 -4.25 9.99
C ASP A 73 -8.37 -3.39 11.27
N ARG A 74 -7.26 -2.90 11.84
CA ARG A 74 -7.27 -2.04 13.03
C ARG A 74 -7.75 -0.60 12.77
N ILE A 75 -7.91 -0.23 11.50
CA ILE A 75 -8.46 1.07 11.08
C ILE A 75 -9.50 0.87 9.98
N THR A 76 -10.64 1.54 10.13
CA THR A 76 -11.67 1.60 9.09
C THR A 76 -11.93 3.05 8.72
N VAL A 77 -11.64 3.42 7.46
CA VAL A 77 -11.94 4.77 6.96
C VAL A 77 -13.45 4.93 6.80
N LEU A 78 -14.00 5.96 7.46
CA LEU A 78 -15.40 6.38 7.33
C LEU A 78 -15.56 7.47 6.28
N GLY A 79 -14.58 8.37 6.17
CA GLY A 79 -14.62 9.50 5.24
C GLY A 79 -13.25 10.14 5.01
N PRO A 80 -13.10 10.91 3.91
CA PRO A 80 -14.12 11.22 2.90
C PRO A 80 -14.50 9.99 2.05
N ASP A 81 -15.69 10.00 1.44
CA ASP A 81 -16.26 8.84 0.71
C ASP A 81 -15.31 8.29 -0.34
N ARG A 82 -14.67 9.18 -1.11
CA ARG A 82 -13.65 8.79 -2.11
C ARG A 82 -12.52 7.96 -1.49
N LEU A 83 -11.98 8.39 -0.34
CA LEU A 83 -10.89 7.66 0.32
C LEU A 83 -11.37 6.30 0.83
N ARG A 84 -12.57 6.26 1.42
CA ARG A 84 -13.19 5.01 1.87
C ARG A 84 -13.38 4.01 0.71
N GLU A 85 -13.84 4.49 -0.44
CA GLU A 85 -14.00 3.69 -1.66
C GLU A 85 -12.66 3.16 -2.17
N GLU A 86 -11.61 4.00 -2.18
CA GLU A 86 -10.24 3.62 -2.55
C GLU A 86 -9.71 2.48 -1.66
N MET A 87 -9.91 2.59 -0.33
CA MET A 87 -9.50 1.56 0.63
C MET A 87 -10.28 0.27 0.41
N ALA A 88 -11.61 0.35 0.31
CA ALA A 88 -12.46 -0.83 0.10
C ALA A 88 -12.14 -1.55 -1.22
N ALA A 89 -11.88 -0.82 -2.30
CA ALA A 89 -11.49 -1.40 -3.58
C ALA A 89 -10.12 -2.11 -3.49
N THR A 90 -9.18 -1.51 -2.77
CA THR A 90 -7.85 -2.09 -2.56
C THR A 90 -7.92 -3.37 -1.74
N VAL A 91 -8.64 -3.35 -0.62
CA VAL A 91 -8.85 -4.53 0.24
C VAL A 91 -9.55 -5.66 -0.52
N ARG A 92 -10.56 -5.36 -1.36
CA ARG A 92 -11.20 -6.39 -2.22
C ARG A 92 -10.20 -7.05 -3.18
N ARG A 93 -9.34 -6.25 -3.83
CA ARG A 93 -8.30 -6.80 -4.72
C ARG A 93 -7.28 -7.63 -3.94
N MET A 94 -6.87 -7.18 -2.75
CA MET A 94 -5.97 -7.94 -1.88
C MET A 94 -6.59 -9.28 -1.49
N ALA A 95 -7.85 -9.29 -1.05
CA ALA A 95 -8.56 -10.51 -0.70
C ALA A 95 -8.58 -11.51 -1.87
N ALA A 96 -8.89 -11.05 -3.09
CA ALA A 96 -8.87 -11.90 -4.28
C ALA A 96 -7.47 -12.49 -4.59
N VAL A 97 -6.40 -11.71 -4.38
CA VAL A 97 -5.02 -12.19 -4.53
C VAL A 97 -4.71 -13.33 -3.56
N TYR A 98 -5.08 -13.18 -2.28
CA TYR A 98 -4.82 -14.19 -1.27
C TYR A 98 -5.79 -15.39 -1.32
N ALA A 99 -7.00 -15.21 -1.87
CA ALA A 99 -7.94 -16.29 -2.14
C ALA A 99 -7.47 -17.21 -3.30
N GLY A 100 -6.49 -16.77 -4.09
CA GLY A 100 -6.05 -17.47 -5.29
C GLY A 100 -6.91 -17.20 -6.52
N ASP A 101 -7.90 -16.30 -6.40
CA ASP A 101 -8.82 -15.91 -7.48
C ASP A 101 -8.17 -14.95 -8.48
N ALA A 102 -7.15 -14.20 -8.05
CA ALA A 102 -6.26 -13.50 -8.97
C ALA A 102 -5.24 -14.50 -9.53
N ALA A 103 -5.70 -15.36 -10.44
CA ALA A 103 -4.82 -16.03 -11.37
C ALA A 103 -3.85 -14.98 -11.94
N ARG A 104 -2.55 -15.31 -11.97
CA ARG A 104 -1.49 -14.46 -12.50
C ARG A 104 -1.69 -14.30 -14.01
N ASP A 105 -2.65 -13.48 -14.41
CA ASP A 105 -3.06 -13.25 -15.80
C ASP A 105 -2.08 -12.36 -16.58
N SER A 106 -0.80 -12.42 -16.22
CA SER A 106 0.27 -11.65 -16.86
C SER A 106 1.60 -12.40 -16.95
N MET A 107 1.65 -13.70 -16.60
CA MET A 107 2.85 -14.53 -16.81
C MET A 107 2.71 -15.55 -17.94
N GLU A 108 1.65 -15.45 -18.79
CA GLU A 108 1.43 -16.32 -19.95
C GLU A 108 1.60 -15.60 -21.30
N THR A 109 1.38 -14.29 -21.40
CA THR A 109 1.42 -13.59 -22.72
C THR A 109 2.81 -13.06 -23.10
N SER A 110 3.83 -13.24 -22.27
CA SER A 110 5.21 -12.84 -22.59
C SER A 110 6.20 -14.02 -22.60
N ARG A 111 5.72 -15.24 -22.91
CA ARG A 111 6.56 -16.32 -23.42
C ARG A 111 6.68 -16.18 -24.94
N THR A 112 7.60 -15.33 -25.39
CA THR A 112 8.02 -15.25 -26.80
C THR A 112 8.63 -16.61 -27.21
N PRO A 113 8.32 -17.18 -28.39
CA PRO A 113 8.79 -18.51 -28.81
C PRO A 113 10.26 -18.54 -29.27
N ALA A 114 11.11 -17.64 -28.78
CA ALA A 114 12.51 -17.51 -29.22
C ALA A 114 13.53 -18.19 -28.29
N THR A 115 13.15 -18.63 -27.10
CA THR A 115 14.13 -19.18 -26.13
C THR A 115 14.33 -20.70 -26.24
N ASP A 116 13.47 -21.42 -26.99
CA ASP A 116 13.59 -22.89 -27.12
C ASP A 116 14.61 -23.34 -28.20
N MET A 117 15.21 -22.41 -28.96
CA MET A 117 16.28 -22.74 -29.93
C MET A 117 17.70 -22.48 -29.41
N ALA A 118 17.87 -21.83 -28.25
CA ALA A 118 19.19 -21.52 -27.70
C ALA A 118 19.69 -22.55 -26.67
N VAL A 119 18.79 -23.37 -26.08
CA VAL A 119 19.19 -24.38 -25.09
C VAL A 119 19.63 -25.71 -25.74
N SER A 120 19.30 -25.95 -27.01
CA SER A 120 19.77 -27.15 -27.74
C SER A 120 21.12 -26.98 -28.46
N ALA A 121 21.63 -25.75 -28.63
CA ALA A 121 22.90 -25.50 -29.33
C ALA A 121 24.13 -25.43 -28.40
N ALA A 122 23.93 -25.27 -27.08
CA ALA A 122 25.01 -25.16 -26.11
C ALA A 122 25.48 -26.49 -25.50
N ARG A 123 24.92 -27.64 -25.92
CA ARG A 123 25.31 -28.98 -25.42
C ARG A 123 26.25 -29.79 -26.32
N ASN A 124 26.62 -29.30 -27.52
CA ASN A 124 27.43 -30.07 -28.47
C ASN A 124 28.87 -29.58 -28.70
N VAL A 125 29.40 -28.66 -27.89
CA VAL A 125 30.81 -28.20 -28.03
C VAL A 125 31.71 -28.57 -26.83
N GLN A 126 31.16 -29.10 -25.74
CA GLN A 126 31.96 -29.48 -24.55
C GLN A 126 32.43 -30.95 -24.54
N THR A 127 32.61 -31.58 -25.71
CA THR A 127 33.15 -32.95 -25.84
C THR A 127 34.19 -33.07 -26.97
N ALA A 128 35.07 -32.08 -27.13
CA ALA A 128 36.17 -32.16 -28.12
C ALA A 128 37.44 -31.37 -27.72
N ALA A 129 37.80 -31.36 -26.43
CA ALA A 129 39.09 -30.81 -25.99
C ALA A 129 39.68 -31.60 -24.79
N HIS A 130 39.58 -32.92 -24.85
CA HIS A 130 40.46 -33.84 -24.12
C HIS A 130 41.03 -34.83 -25.13
N ARG A 131 42.03 -34.37 -25.88
CA ARG A 131 43.10 -35.16 -26.49
C ARG A 131 44.24 -34.23 -26.89
#